data_AF-A0A372FR20-F1
#
_entry.id   AF-A0A372FR20-F1
#
_cell.length_a   1.000
_cell.length_b   1.000
_cell.length_c   1.000
_cell.angle_alpha   90.00
_cell.angle_beta   90.00
_cell.angle_gamma   90.00
#
_symmetry.space_group_name_H-M   'P 1'
#
loop_
_entity.id
_entity.type
_entity.pdbx_description
1 polymer ?
#
loop_
_entity_poly.entity_id
_entity_poly.type
_entity_poly.pdbx_seq_one_letter_code
_entity_poly.pdbx_strand_id
1 'polypeptide(L)' 'MASVAVTRRHDLTDAQWAVLEPLLPGRKKPGRPPKWSKR' A
#
# COMPACT_ATOMS: atom_id res chain seq x y z
N MET A 1 -21.87 1.25 14.70
CA MET A 1 -20.64 0.76 14.05
C MET A 1 -19.72 0.25 15.15
N ALA A 2 -19.34 -1.02 15.11
CA ALA A 2 -18.38 -1.57 16.07
C ALA A 2 -16.94 -1.28 15.60
N SER A 3 -16.12 -0.68 16.45
CA SER A 3 -14.70 -0.48 16.22
C SER A 3 -13.89 -1.61 16.87
N VAL A 4 -12.92 -2.16 16.14
CA VAL A 4 -12.05 -3.24 16.64
C VAL A 4 -10.86 -2.62 17.38
N ALA A 5 -10.58 -3.10 18.60
CA ALA A 5 -9.38 -2.76 19.34
C ALA A 5 -8.15 -3.43 18.70
N VAL A 6 -7.24 -2.65 18.11
CA VAL A 6 -6.01 -3.16 17.51
C VAL A 6 -4.93 -3.25 18.58
N THR A 7 -4.71 -4.45 19.14
CA THR A 7 -3.75 -4.69 20.23
C THR A 7 -2.30 -4.76 19.76
N ARG A 8 -2.06 -4.99 18.46
CA ARG A 8 -0.74 -4.91 17.81
C ARG A 8 -0.86 -4.67 16.30
N ARG A 9 0.19 -4.13 15.68
CA ARG A 9 0.29 -4.05 14.22
C ARG A 9 0.66 -5.43 13.66
N HIS A 10 -0.25 -6.01 12.89
CA HIS A 10 -0.04 -7.25 12.17
C HIS A 10 0.54 -6.94 10.79
N ASP A 11 1.83 -6.62 10.74
CA ASP A 11 2.52 -6.48 9.47
C ASP A 11 2.69 -7.88 8.83
N LEU A 12 2.59 -7.92 7.50
CA LEU A 12 2.88 -9.12 6.74
C LEU A 12 4.38 -9.39 6.79
N THR A 13 4.76 -10.65 6.89
CA THR A 13 6.17 -11.03 6.69
C THR A 13 6.54 -10.89 5.22
N ASP A 14 7.83 -10.78 4.90
CA ASP A 14 8.29 -10.67 3.52
C ASP A 14 7.80 -11.86 2.65
N ALA A 15 7.76 -13.05 3.22
CA ALA A 15 7.24 -14.25 2.54
C ALA A 15 5.73 -14.15 2.25
N GLN A 16 4.95 -13.61 3.19
CA GLN A 16 3.52 -13.37 2.97
C GLN A 16 3.30 -12.24 1.96
N TRP A 17 4.13 -11.20 2.01
CA TRP A 17 4.11 -10.10 1.06
C TRP A 17 4.42 -10.56 -0.36
N ALA A 18 5.41 -11.45 -0.56
CA ALA A 18 5.78 -11.98 -1.86
C ALA A 18 4.64 -12.73 -2.58
N VAL A 19 3.73 -13.37 -1.82
CA VAL A 19 2.54 -14.02 -2.39
C VAL A 19 1.47 -13.01 -2.79
N LEU A 20 1.34 -11.92 -2.03
CA LEU A 20 0.30 -10.91 -2.24
C LEU A 20 0.68 -9.87 -3.30
N GLU A 21 1.93 -9.43 -3.32
CA GLU A 21 2.44 -8.39 -4.22
C GLU A 21 2.03 -8.56 -5.70
N PRO A 22 2.17 -9.74 -6.34
CA PRO A 22 1.80 -9.90 -7.75
C PRO A 22 0.29 -9.84 -8.01
N LEU A 23 -0.53 -10.01 -6.97
CA LEU A 23 -2.00 -9.96 -7.07
C LEU A 23 -2.54 -8.55 -6.88
N LEU A 24 -1.72 -7.63 -6.36
CA LEU A 24 -2.15 -6.26 -6.14
C LEU A 24 -2.25 -5.50 -7.47
N PRO A 25 -3.27 -4.62 -7.62
CA PRO A 25 -3.35 -3.77 -8.79
C PRO A 25 -2.09 -2.92 -8.90
N GLY A 26 -1.54 -2.84 -10.11
CA GLY A 26 -0.34 -2.05 -10.38
C GLY A 26 -0.46 -0.61 -9.90
N ARG A 27 0.67 -0.02 -9.50
CA ARG A 27 0.70 1.39 -9.06
C ARG A 27 0.11 2.28 -10.15
N LYS A 28 -0.94 3.02 -9.80
CA LYS A 28 -1.51 4.02 -10.70
C LYS A 28 -0.47 5.12 -10.91
N LYS A 29 -0.13 5.40 -12.17
CA LYS A 29 0.63 6.60 -12.51
C LYS A 29 -0.18 7.80 -11.99
N PRO A 30 0.46 8.78 -11.32
CA PRO A 30 -0.24 10.02 -10.97
C PRO A 30 -0.78 10.61 -12.27
N GLY A 31 -2.11 10.66 -12.40
CA GLY A 31 -2.74 10.97 -13.67
C GLY A 31 -2.33 12.33 -14.22
N ARG A 32 -2.11 13.31 -13.33
CA ARG A 32 -1.60 14.63 -13.70
C ARG A 32 -0.09 14.72 -13.41
N PRO A 33 0.74 15.03 -14.42
CA PRO A 33 2.11 15.43 -14.19
C PRO A 33 2.18 16.62 -13.22
N PRO A 34 3.17 16.68 -12.32
CA PRO A 34 3.35 17.82 -11.43
C PRO A 34 3.60 19.09 -12.24
N LYS A 35 2.95 20.20 -11.83
CA LYS A 35 3.12 21.51 -12.47
C LYS A 35 4.54 22.07 -12.32
N TRP A 36 5.25 21.65 -11.27
CA TRP A 36 6.59 22.13 -10.94
C TRP A 36 7.59 20.99 -11.00
N SER A 37 8.81 21.27 -11.49
CA SER A 37 9.91 20.33 -11.42
C SER A 37 10.27 20.04 -9.97
N LYS A 38 10.55 18.77 -9.65
CA LYS A 38 11.14 18.41 -8.37
C LYS A 38 12.54 19.02 -8.31
N ARG A 39 12.83 19.79 -7.27
CA ARG A 39 14.16 20.35 -6.99
C ARG A 39 15.01 19.34 -6.25
#